data_AF-A0A5K1FDM1-F1
#
_entry.id   AF-A0A5K1FDM1-F1
#
_cell.length_a   1.000
_cell.length_b   1.000
_cell.length_c   1.000
_cell.angle_alpha   90.00
_cell.angle_beta   90.00
_cell.angle_gamma   90.00
#
_symmetry.space_group_name_H-M   'P 1'
#
loop_
_entity.id
_entity.type
_entity.pdbx_description
1 polymer ?
#
loop_
_entity_poly.entity_id
_entity_poly.type
_entity_poly.pdbx_seq_one_letter_code
_entity_poly.pdbx_strand_id
1 'polypeptide(L)' 'VYPAAVKSLRASGCPFLWIVCEQDWLAKEDFSGKGLVVLWCRQMNVLSHPSVGGFFTNYGWNSTTEGVSADLPFLTFSIA' A
#
# COMPACT_ATOMS: atom_id res chain seq x y z
N VAL A 1 -2.07 -5.81 13.94
CA VAL A 1 -2.40 -5.09 12.69
C VAL A 1 -1.97 -5.88 11.47
N TYR A 2 -0.68 -6.22 11.33
CA TYR A 2 -0.12 -6.86 10.14
C TYR A 2 -0.75 -8.21 9.72
N PRO A 3 -1.02 -9.18 10.63
CA PRO A 3 -1.60 -10.47 10.21
C PRO A 3 -3.01 -10.35 9.60
N ALA A 4 -3.81 -9.44 10.14
CA ALA A 4 -5.15 -9.16 9.61
C ALA A 4 -5.07 -8.47 8.24
N ALA A 5 -4.14 -7.51 8.07
CA ALA A 5 -3.91 -6.85 6.79
C ALA A 5 -3.49 -7.84 5.71
N VAL A 6 -2.55 -8.74 5.99
CA VAL A 6 -2.11 -9.81 5.07
C VAL A 6 -3.29 -10.70 4.66
N LYS A 7 -4.09 -11.15 5.63
CA LYS A 7 -5.27 -11.99 5.35
C LYS A 7 -6.26 -11.26 4.44
N SER A 8 -6.53 -9.98 4.70
CA SER A 8 -7.43 -9.16 3.89
C SER A 8 -6.88 -8.91 2.48
N LEU A 9 -5.58 -8.64 2.34
CA LEU A 9 -4.92 -8.46 1.04
C LEU A 9 -4.95 -9.74 0.20
N ARG A 10 -4.79 -10.92 0.82
CA ARG A 10 -4.95 -12.21 0.13
C ARG A 10 -6.39 -12.45 -0.30
N ALA A 11 -7.36 -12.14 0.58
CA ALA A 11 -8.78 -12.37 0.33
C ALA A 11 -9.39 -11.39 -0.69
N SER A 12 -8.87 -10.17 -0.80
CA SER A 12 -9.39 -9.17 -1.74
C SER A 12 -9.19 -9.58 -3.21
N GLY A 13 -8.15 -10.36 -3.50
CA GLY A 13 -7.79 -10.78 -4.85
C GLY A 13 -7.26 -9.65 -5.74
N CYS A 14 -7.18 -8.42 -5.23
CA CYS A 14 -6.70 -7.25 -5.94
C CYS A 14 -5.17 -7.26 -6.02
N PRO A 15 -4.56 -6.83 -7.15
CA PRO A 15 -3.15 -6.51 -7.19
C PRO A 15 -2.80 -5.36 -6.24
N PHE A 16 -1.67 -5.45 -5.55
CA PHE A 16 -1.25 -4.36 -4.65
C PHE A 16 0.27 -4.20 -4.59
N LEU A 17 0.69 -2.99 -4.25
CA LEU A 17 2.04 -2.67 -3.80
C LEU A 17 1.96 -2.30 -2.31
N TRP A 18 2.70 -2.99 -1.47
CA TRP A 18 2.74 -2.72 -0.04
C TRP A 18 4.14 -2.31 0.40
N ILE A 19 4.23 -1.16 1.05
CA ILE A 19 5.48 -0.63 1.59
C ILE A 19 5.55 -0.98 3.07
N VAL A 20 6.56 -1.77 3.47
CA VAL A 20 6.76 -2.19 4.86
C VAL A 20 8.21 -1.88 5.26
N CYS A 21 8.42 -1.14 6.35
CA CYS A 21 9.75 -0.73 6.79
C CYS A 21 10.60 -1.87 7.37
N GLU A 22 9.98 -3.01 7.68
CA GLU A 22 10.61 -4.12 8.37
C GLU A 22 10.95 -5.25 7.37
N GLN A 23 12.24 -5.50 7.19
CA GLN A 23 12.80 -6.46 6.22
C GLN A 23 12.30 -7.89 6.44
N ASP A 24 12.01 -8.24 7.69
CA ASP A 24 11.46 -9.54 8.08
C ASP A 24 10.12 -9.86 7.39
N TRP A 25 9.32 -8.85 7.04
CA TRP A 25 8.06 -9.06 6.32
C TRP A 25 8.24 -9.28 4.83
N LEU A 26 9.31 -8.74 4.25
CA LEU A 26 9.62 -8.87 2.83
C LEU A 26 9.84 -10.34 2.42
N ALA A 27 10.41 -11.13 3.33
CA ALA A 27 10.79 -12.52 3.08
C ALA A 27 9.75 -13.55 3.55
N LYS A 28 8.78 -13.16 4.40
CA LYS A 28 7.88 -14.11 5.08
C LYS A 28 6.55 -14.34 4.34
N GLU A 29 6.13 -13.45 3.45
CA GLU A 29 4.78 -13.50 2.88
C GLU A 29 4.79 -13.79 1.38
N ASP A 30 4.27 -14.95 0.99
CA ASP A 30 3.95 -15.28 -0.40
C ASP A 30 2.55 -14.75 -0.76
N PHE A 31 2.49 -13.86 -1.74
CA PHE A 31 1.24 -13.32 -2.29
C PHE A 31 0.85 -13.93 -3.63
N SER A 32 1.46 -15.06 -3.99
CA SER A 32 1.17 -15.85 -5.20
C SER A 32 1.16 -15.00 -6.47
N GLY A 33 2.09 -14.03 -6.56
CA GLY A 33 2.23 -13.11 -7.69
C GLY A 33 1.22 -11.96 -7.74
N LYS A 34 0.30 -11.83 -6.77
CA LYS A 34 -0.71 -10.76 -6.73
C LYS A 34 -0.28 -9.54 -5.91
N GLY A 35 0.83 -9.61 -5.21
CA GLY A 35 1.31 -8.53 -4.34
C GLY A 35 2.80 -8.37 -4.45
N LEU A 36 3.25 -7.11 -4.48
CA LEU A 36 4.66 -6.77 -4.32
C LEU A 36 4.84 -6.09 -2.96
N VAL A 37 5.75 -6.60 -2.15
CA VAL A 37 6.17 -5.94 -0.90
C VAL A 37 7.54 -5.32 -1.14
N VAL A 38 7.72 -4.05 -0.77
CA VAL A 38 8.99 -3.33 -0.87
C VAL A 38 9.27 -2.56 0.41
N LEU A 39 10.54 -2.27 0.66
CA LEU A 39 10.94 -1.41 1.79
C LEU A 39 10.66 0.06 1.52
N TRP A 40 10.68 0.44 0.24
CA TRP A 40 10.55 1.82 -0.17
C TRP A 40 10.10 1.91 -1.63
N CYS A 41 9.40 2.99 -1.97
CA CYS A 41 9.07 3.32 -3.34
C CYS A 41 9.12 4.84 -3.56
N ARG A 42 9.25 5.27 -4.82
CA ARG A 42 8.99 6.66 -5.19
C ARG A 42 7.48 6.88 -5.19
N GLN A 43 6.90 7.16 -4.02
CA GLN A 43 5.46 7.17 -3.77
C GLN A 43 4.69 8.00 -4.82
N MET A 44 5.07 9.25 -5.06
CA MET A 44 4.43 10.07 -6.11
C MET A 44 4.43 9.43 -7.49
N ASN A 45 5.51 8.79 -7.91
CA ASN A 45 5.56 8.14 -9.22
C ASN A 45 4.64 6.90 -9.27
N VAL A 46 4.52 6.19 -8.14
CA VAL A 46 3.60 5.05 -8.02
C VAL A 46 2.15 5.54 -8.05
N LEU A 47 1.80 6.53 -7.23
CA LEU A 47 0.44 7.05 -7.14
C LEU A 47 -0.04 7.64 -8.48
N SER A 48 0.85 8.30 -9.22
CA SER A 48 0.52 8.83 -10.56
C SER A 48 0.47 7.77 -11.66
N HIS A 49 0.75 6.49 -11.36
CA HIS A 49 0.73 5.44 -12.37
C HIS A 49 -0.71 4.99 -12.65
N PRO A 50 -1.15 4.87 -13.93
CA PRO A 50 -2.54 4.57 -14.28
C PRO A 50 -3.05 3.20 -13.79
N SER A 51 -2.17 2.29 -13.40
CA SER A 51 -2.55 1.00 -12.80
C SER A 51 -2.94 1.09 -11.33
N VAL A 52 -2.69 2.23 -10.67
CA VAL A 52 -3.09 2.44 -9.28
C VAL A 52 -4.51 3.00 -9.25
N GLY A 53 -5.43 2.23 -8.67
CA GLY A 53 -6.84 2.61 -8.57
C GLY A 53 -7.28 3.11 -7.18
N GLY A 54 -6.37 3.15 -6.21
CA GLY A 54 -6.68 3.61 -4.86
C GLY A 54 -5.46 3.60 -3.94
N PHE A 55 -5.55 4.38 -2.86
CA PHE A 55 -4.44 4.57 -1.93
C PHE A 55 -4.85 4.29 -0.49
N PHE A 56 -4.21 3.30 0.14
CA PHE A 56 -4.33 3.03 1.57
C PHE A 56 -3.25 3.77 2.35
N THR A 57 -3.64 4.68 3.25
CA THR A 57 -2.70 5.58 3.93
C THR A 57 -3.00 5.72 5.43
N ASN A 58 -1.97 6.01 6.21
CA ASN A 58 -2.08 6.28 7.65
C ASN A 58 -2.48 7.73 7.99
N TYR A 59 -2.93 8.51 7.00
CA TYR A 59 -3.32 9.92 7.15
C TYR A 59 -2.14 10.89 7.44
N GLY A 60 -0.90 10.49 7.16
CA GLY A 60 0.22 11.44 7.17
C GLY A 60 0.01 12.55 6.14
N TRP A 61 0.21 13.82 6.53
CA TRP A 61 -0.10 14.99 5.69
C TRP A 61 0.52 14.93 4.30
N ASN A 62 1.80 14.54 4.20
CA ASN A 62 2.49 14.40 2.92
C ASN A 62 1.82 13.34 2.04
N SER A 63 1.53 12.15 2.57
CA SER A 63 0.86 11.12 1.79
C SER A 63 -0.54 11.55 1.34
N THR A 64 -1.26 12.27 2.19
CA THR A 64 -2.58 12.80 1.82
C THR A 64 -2.48 13.80 0.66
N THR A 65 -1.55 14.76 0.71
CA THR A 65 -1.39 15.74 -0.38
C THR A 65 -0.94 15.07 -1.69
N GLU A 66 -0.07 14.07 -1.59
CA GLU A 66 0.37 13.26 -2.73
C GLU A 66 -0.78 12.50 -3.39
N GLY A 67 -1.62 11.80 -2.61
CA GLY A 67 -2.76 11.06 -3.16
C GLY A 67 -3.85 11.95 -3.77
N VAL A 68 -4.07 13.15 -3.21
CA VAL A 68 -5.02 14.13 -3.78
C VAL A 68 -4.49 14.64 -5.12
N SER A 69 -3.19 14.89 -5.20
CA SER A 69 -2.53 15.31 -6.45
C SER A 69 -2.60 14.24 -7.55
N ALA A 70 -2.70 12.97 -7.16
CA ALA A 70 -2.85 11.83 -8.06
C ALA A 70 -4.33 11.47 -8.37
N ASP A 71 -5.30 12.20 -7.82
CA ASP A 71 -6.75 11.97 -7.99
C ASP A 71 -7.20 10.55 -7.64
N LEU A 72 -6.64 10.00 -6.55
CA LEU A 72 -6.93 8.63 -6.11
C LEU A 72 -7.97 8.60 -4.97
N PRO A 73 -8.88 7.60 -4.97
CA PRO A 73 -9.71 7.34 -3.81
C PRO A 73 -8.86 6.82 -2.64
N PHE A 74 -9.18 7.29 -1.44
CA PHE A 74 -8.44 6.94 -0.22
C PHE A 74 -9.18 5.92 0.64
N LEU A 75 -8.41 4.98 1.20
CA LEU A 75 -8.81 4.24 2.39
C LEU A 75 -7.84 4.63 3.51
N THR A 76 -8.35 5.20 4.60
CA THR A 76 -7.49 5.75 5.67
C THR A 76 -7.54 4.87 6.91
N PHE A 77 -6.38 4.56 7.47
CA PHE A 77 -6.27 3.95 8.79
C PHE A 77 -5.36 4.80 9.67
N SER A 78 -5.95 5.76 10.36
CA SER A 78 -5.21 6.67 11.24
C SER A 78 -4.61 5.88 12.41
N ILE A 79 -3.30 6.00 12.57
CA ILE A 79 -2.57 5.42 13.69
C ILE A 79 -2.31 6.58 14.64
N ALA A 80 -3.28 6.86 15.51
CA ALA A 80 -3.12 7.76 16.65
C ALA A 80 -2.67 6.96 17.87
#